data_AF-A0A8E4GM83-F1
#
_entry.id   AF-A0A8E4GM83-F1
#
_cell.length_a   1.000
_cell.length_b   1.000
_cell.length_c   1.000
_cell.angle_alpha   90.00
_cell.angle_beta   90.00
_cell.angle_gamma   90.00
#
_symmetry.space_group_name_H-M   'P 1'
#
loop_
_entity.id
_entity.type
_entity.pdbx_description
1 polymer ?
#
loop_
_entity_poly.entity_id
_entity_poly.type
_entity_poly.pdbx_seq_one_letter_code
_entity_poly.pdbx_strand_id
1 'polypeptide(L)'
;MSYHYHDENIVKSLPEDTVFVFGSNMAGQHAGGAARTALEHFGAMIGVGRGWSGQSYAIPTMNEHLQQMPLSQIQHYIDDFKIYTKNHPKMTYFITSIGCGIAGYKTEEIAPMFKGISHNVIFPSSFRPFVERALPKLTRHFLRTVFNDDVIFSTRDDDVITGLDLSENEKSAARIILNTQIYPNDSNGRDRSFEISDILHVLNGKIFEWQSNSEGPMMFGGVILALLELYNINEKDFIDVWLGEREIPAPKPENKARRKNR
;
A
#
# COMPACT_ATOMS: atom_id res chain seq x y z
N MET A 1 12.28 6.85 11.58
CA MET A 1 12.90 7.62 10.48
C MET A 1 11.78 8.49 9.93
N SER A 2 12.00 9.80 9.79
CA SER A 2 11.00 10.68 9.16
C SER A 2 11.44 10.94 7.73
N TYR A 3 10.51 10.84 6.79
CA TYR A 3 10.75 11.20 5.40
C TYR A 3 10.30 12.65 5.17
N HIS A 4 10.72 13.24 4.05
CA HIS A 4 10.17 14.50 3.58
C HIS A 4 8.94 14.24 2.71
N TYR A 5 8.01 15.20 2.68
CA TYR A 5 6.78 15.11 1.89
C TYR A 5 6.56 16.38 1.08
N HIS A 6 5.95 16.22 -0.09
CA HIS A 6 5.47 17.33 -0.91
C HIS A 6 3.94 17.26 -1.07
N ASP A 7 3.34 18.39 -1.43
CA ASP A 7 1.90 18.61 -1.55
C ASP A 7 1.28 18.12 -2.88
N GLU A 8 2.00 17.29 -3.62
CA GLU A 8 1.58 16.72 -4.92
C GLU A 8 1.34 17.73 -6.04
N ASN A 9 1.81 18.97 -5.88
CA ASN A 9 1.82 19.95 -6.96
C ASN A 9 2.73 19.52 -8.13
N ILE A 10 2.39 19.95 -9.34
CA ILE A 10 3.21 19.71 -10.54
C ILE A 10 4.49 20.53 -10.43
N VAL A 11 5.62 19.83 -10.35
CA VAL A 11 6.97 20.43 -10.32
C VAL A 11 7.59 20.35 -11.72
N LYS A 12 8.27 21.42 -12.15
CA LYS A 12 8.93 21.52 -13.46
C LYS A 12 10.45 21.74 -13.36
N SER A 13 10.98 21.82 -12.16
CA SER A 13 12.40 21.95 -11.88
C SER A 13 12.72 21.40 -10.50
N LEU A 14 13.88 20.77 -10.36
CA LEU A 14 14.40 20.23 -9.11
C LEU A 14 15.89 20.58 -9.00
N PRO A 15 16.45 20.65 -7.79
CA PRO A 15 17.89 20.73 -7.60
C PRO A 15 18.64 19.66 -8.38
N GLU A 16 19.86 19.94 -8.86
CA GLU A 16 20.62 19.02 -9.72
C GLU A 16 20.88 17.66 -9.07
N ASP A 17 21.01 17.63 -7.73
CA ASP A 17 21.19 16.43 -6.92
C ASP A 17 19.86 15.71 -6.60
N THR A 18 18.74 16.16 -7.17
CA THR A 18 17.42 15.58 -6.95
C THR A 18 16.87 14.96 -8.24
N VAL A 19 16.51 13.69 -8.16
CA VAL A 19 15.98 12.88 -9.27
C VAL A 19 14.46 12.84 -9.20
N PHE A 20 13.79 13.14 -10.33
CA PHE A 20 12.33 13.02 -10.47
C PHE A 20 11.92 11.57 -10.72
N VAL A 21 11.17 10.96 -9.81
CA VAL A 21 10.78 9.55 -9.87
C VAL A 21 9.30 9.44 -10.21
N PHE A 22 8.98 8.68 -11.27
CA PHE A 22 7.65 8.66 -11.86
C PHE A 22 7.20 7.26 -12.28
N GLY A 23 5.86 7.09 -12.33
CA GLY A 23 5.23 5.90 -12.88
C GLY A 23 5.26 5.91 -14.40
N SER A 24 5.71 4.80 -15.00
CA SER A 24 5.86 4.64 -16.46
C SER A 24 5.14 3.40 -16.98
N ASN A 25 4.98 3.31 -18.30
CA ASN A 25 4.76 2.03 -18.97
C ASN A 25 6.10 1.43 -19.45
N MET A 26 6.14 0.11 -19.62
CA MET A 26 7.35 -0.60 -20.08
C MET A 26 7.78 -0.20 -21.49
N ALA A 27 6.86 0.28 -22.34
CA ALA A 27 7.18 0.78 -23.68
C ALA A 27 7.87 2.16 -23.68
N GLY A 28 7.96 2.84 -22.53
CA GLY A 28 8.54 4.19 -22.42
C GLY A 28 7.75 5.26 -23.19
N GLN A 29 6.44 5.06 -23.35
CA GLN A 29 5.53 6.04 -23.95
C GLN A 29 5.11 7.07 -22.90
N HIS A 30 5.96 8.07 -22.69
CA HIS A 30 5.79 9.10 -21.65
C HIS A 30 4.80 10.20 -22.06
N ALA A 31 3.58 9.83 -22.46
CA ALA A 31 2.63 10.73 -23.13
C ALA A 31 1.66 11.48 -22.19
N GLY A 32 1.60 11.13 -20.90
CA GLY A 32 0.66 11.75 -19.96
C GLY A 32 1.15 11.81 -18.52
N GLY A 33 0.48 12.64 -17.72
CA GLY A 33 0.72 12.78 -16.28
C GLY A 33 2.18 13.06 -15.92
N ALA A 34 2.64 12.47 -14.82
CA ALA A 34 4.02 12.61 -14.35
C ALA A 34 5.07 12.12 -15.37
N ALA A 35 4.76 11.11 -16.20
CA ALA A 35 5.67 10.64 -17.23
C ALA A 35 5.94 11.72 -18.29
N ARG A 36 4.90 12.44 -18.72
CA ARG A 36 5.05 13.58 -19.63
C ARG A 36 5.88 14.71 -19.00
N THR A 37 5.62 15.02 -17.73
CA THR A 37 6.44 16.00 -16.99
C THR A 37 7.91 15.55 -16.93
N ALA A 38 8.18 14.27 -16.69
CA ALA A 38 9.53 13.72 -16.68
C ALA A 38 10.24 13.88 -18.04
N LEU A 39 9.52 13.64 -19.15
CA LEU A 39 10.02 13.83 -20.50
C LEU A 39 10.31 15.31 -20.81
N GLU A 40 9.37 16.20 -20.52
CA GLU A 40 9.45 17.62 -20.89
C GLU A 40 10.46 18.41 -20.04
N HIS A 41 10.66 18.01 -18.77
CA HIS A 41 11.39 18.83 -17.79
C HIS A 41 12.57 18.14 -17.10
N PHE A 42 12.58 16.80 -17.04
CA PHE A 42 13.58 16.05 -16.26
C PHE A 42 14.41 15.09 -17.11
N GLY A 43 14.36 15.22 -18.44
CA GLY A 43 15.23 14.48 -19.35
C GLY A 43 14.94 12.98 -19.45
N ALA A 44 13.72 12.54 -19.09
CA ALA A 44 13.30 11.17 -19.37
C ALA A 44 13.29 10.92 -20.88
N MET A 45 13.83 9.78 -21.33
CA MET A 45 13.88 9.44 -22.75
C MET A 45 12.69 8.56 -23.18
N ILE A 46 12.14 8.84 -24.36
CA ILE A 46 11.16 7.95 -25.02
C ILE A 46 11.80 6.58 -25.24
N GLY A 47 11.04 5.52 -24.98
CA GLY A 47 11.50 4.13 -25.08
C GLY A 47 12.23 3.63 -23.82
N VAL A 48 12.51 4.49 -22.84
CA VAL A 48 13.05 4.10 -21.53
C VAL A 48 11.93 4.01 -20.51
N GLY A 49 11.33 2.82 -20.42
CA GLY A 49 10.20 2.56 -19.52
C GLY A 49 10.58 2.26 -18.06
N ARG A 50 11.86 1.99 -17.77
CA ARG A 50 12.35 1.63 -16.43
C ARG A 50 13.75 2.18 -16.16
N GLY A 51 14.02 2.50 -14.90
CA GLY A 51 15.34 2.90 -14.43
C GLY A 51 15.68 4.36 -14.72
N TRP A 52 16.96 4.69 -14.59
CA TRP A 52 17.46 6.05 -14.67
C TRP A 52 17.50 6.58 -16.12
N SER A 53 17.11 7.85 -16.30
CA SER A 53 17.18 8.58 -17.57
C SER A 53 17.20 10.10 -17.32
N GLY A 54 18.29 10.78 -17.68
CA GLY A 54 18.43 12.22 -17.43
C GLY A 54 18.44 12.57 -15.94
N GLN A 55 17.60 13.52 -15.52
CA GLN A 55 17.32 13.85 -14.12
C GLN A 55 16.10 13.09 -13.59
N SER A 56 15.82 11.90 -14.14
CA SER A 56 14.62 11.13 -13.78
C SER A 56 14.90 9.64 -13.56
N TYR A 57 13.96 8.97 -12.90
CA TYR A 57 13.94 7.52 -12.71
C TYR A 57 12.52 6.98 -12.95
N ALA A 58 12.37 6.06 -13.89
CA ALA A 58 11.11 5.44 -14.25
C ALA A 58 10.86 4.16 -13.44
N ILE A 59 9.68 4.06 -12.83
CA ILE A 59 9.17 2.82 -12.21
C ILE A 59 7.99 2.33 -13.05
N PRO A 60 8.08 1.17 -13.72
CA PRO A 60 6.97 0.62 -14.48
C PRO A 60 5.77 0.29 -13.61
N THR A 61 4.60 0.79 -13.99
CA THR A 61 3.29 0.44 -13.43
C THR A 61 2.35 -0.13 -14.49
N MET A 62 2.74 -0.08 -15.76
CA MET A 62 1.98 -0.61 -16.90
C MET A 62 2.91 -1.40 -17.84
N ASN A 63 2.39 -2.44 -18.48
CA ASN A 63 3.15 -3.27 -19.41
C ASN A 63 3.38 -2.54 -20.75
N GLU A 64 4.02 -3.22 -21.72
CA GLU A 64 4.34 -2.66 -23.04
C GLU A 64 3.08 -2.35 -23.89
N HIS A 65 1.94 -2.92 -23.51
CA HIS A 65 0.64 -2.72 -24.15
C HIS A 65 -0.25 -1.72 -23.42
N LEU A 66 0.32 -0.94 -22.48
CA LEU A 66 -0.41 0.05 -21.69
C LEU A 66 -1.53 -0.56 -20.84
N GLN A 67 -1.34 -1.78 -20.34
CA GLN A 67 -2.24 -2.40 -19.37
C GLN A 67 -1.62 -2.35 -17.98
N GLN A 68 -2.47 -2.29 -16.95
CA GLN A 68 -2.05 -2.44 -15.56
C GLN A 68 -1.20 -3.71 -15.38
N MET A 69 -0.12 -3.58 -14.61
CA MET A 69 0.72 -4.72 -14.21
C MET A 69 0.20 -5.34 -12.90
N PRO A 70 0.45 -6.62 -12.65
CA PRO A 70 0.23 -7.17 -11.31
C PRO A 70 1.06 -6.42 -10.26
N LEU A 71 0.48 -6.18 -9.08
CA LEU A 71 1.17 -5.48 -7.97
C LEU A 71 2.52 -6.12 -7.62
N SER A 72 2.64 -7.45 -7.75
CA SER A 72 3.89 -8.19 -7.53
C SER A 72 5.02 -7.79 -8.48
N GLN A 73 4.70 -7.42 -9.73
CA GLN A 73 5.71 -6.94 -10.68
C GLN A 73 6.11 -5.50 -10.37
N ILE A 74 5.17 -4.66 -9.95
CA ILE A 74 5.46 -3.28 -9.52
C ILE A 74 6.36 -3.30 -8.28
N GLN A 75 6.04 -4.17 -7.30
CA GLN A 75 6.85 -4.37 -6.10
C GLN A 75 8.31 -4.73 -6.44
N HIS A 76 8.54 -5.57 -7.46
CA HIS A 76 9.89 -5.90 -7.91
C HIS A 76 10.68 -4.66 -8.37
N TYR A 77 10.06 -3.79 -9.17
CA TYR A 77 10.72 -2.54 -9.61
C TYR A 77 10.94 -1.54 -8.46
N ILE A 78 10.03 -1.51 -7.49
CA ILE A 78 10.19 -0.69 -6.29
C ILE A 78 11.34 -1.22 -5.42
N ASP A 79 11.52 -2.54 -5.33
CA ASP A 79 12.65 -3.13 -4.61
C ASP A 79 13.99 -2.86 -5.30
N ASP A 80 14.03 -2.91 -6.64
CA ASP A 80 15.20 -2.47 -7.40
C ASP A 80 15.53 -0.99 -7.13
N PHE A 81 14.50 -0.15 -7.12
CA PHE A 81 14.65 1.27 -6.79
C PHE A 81 15.14 1.48 -5.35
N LYS A 82 14.64 0.71 -4.36
CA LYS A 82 15.14 0.75 -2.97
C LYS A 82 16.63 0.39 -2.88
N ILE A 83 17.08 -0.57 -3.67
CA ILE A 83 18.52 -0.91 -3.76
C ILE A 83 19.28 0.26 -4.40
N TYR A 84 18.74 0.85 -5.46
CA TYR A 84 19.34 1.99 -6.15
C TYR A 84 19.55 3.19 -5.21
N THR A 85 18.52 3.63 -4.50
CA THR A 85 18.59 4.79 -3.62
C THR A 85 19.58 4.59 -2.46
N LYS A 86 19.67 3.35 -1.94
CA LYS A 86 20.63 2.97 -0.90
C LYS A 86 22.08 3.08 -1.37
N ASN A 87 22.35 2.77 -2.64
CA ASN A 87 23.70 2.84 -3.22
C ASN A 87 24.09 4.25 -3.68
N HIS A 88 23.15 5.21 -3.68
CA HIS A 88 23.37 6.59 -4.10
C HIS A 88 22.92 7.58 -3.00
N PRO A 89 23.53 7.54 -1.80
CA PRO A 89 23.06 8.30 -0.64
C PRO A 89 23.24 9.83 -0.76
N LYS A 90 23.98 10.30 -1.77
CA LYS A 90 24.20 11.74 -2.03
C LYS A 90 23.10 12.37 -2.89
N MET A 91 22.27 11.56 -3.54
CA MET A 91 21.16 12.04 -4.35
C MET A 91 19.89 12.08 -3.51
N THR A 92 18.99 12.99 -3.83
CA THR A 92 17.62 13.00 -3.31
C THR A 92 16.66 12.48 -4.38
N TYR A 93 15.60 11.81 -3.98
CA TYR A 93 14.61 11.24 -4.91
C TYR A 93 13.23 11.81 -4.63
N PHE A 94 12.70 12.58 -5.58
CA PHE A 94 11.36 13.15 -5.52
C PHE A 94 10.37 12.17 -6.16
N ILE A 95 9.62 11.44 -5.35
CA ILE A 95 8.65 10.43 -5.79
C ILE A 95 7.30 11.10 -6.05
N THR A 96 6.74 10.91 -7.24
CA THR A 96 5.35 11.28 -7.54
C THR A 96 4.36 10.23 -7.03
N SER A 97 3.05 10.45 -7.14
CA SER A 97 2.02 9.45 -6.81
C SER A 97 2.00 8.32 -7.84
N ILE A 98 3.06 7.49 -7.84
CA ILE A 98 3.34 6.43 -8.81
C ILE A 98 2.15 5.48 -8.90
N GLY A 99 1.70 5.21 -10.13
CA GLY A 99 0.59 4.29 -10.39
C GLY A 99 -0.81 4.82 -10.06
N CYS A 100 -0.93 5.91 -9.29
CA CYS A 100 -2.22 6.36 -8.75
C CYS A 100 -3.02 7.27 -9.71
N GLY A 101 -2.43 7.67 -10.84
CA GLY A 101 -3.09 8.45 -11.89
C GLY A 101 -3.61 7.57 -13.03
N ILE A 102 -2.92 7.61 -14.18
CA ILE A 102 -3.32 6.92 -15.42
C ILE A 102 -3.41 5.40 -15.22
N ALA A 103 -2.50 4.81 -14.45
CA ALA A 103 -2.52 3.37 -14.23
C ALA A 103 -3.66 2.96 -13.28
N GLY A 104 -4.22 3.86 -12.46
CA GLY A 104 -5.44 3.61 -11.70
C GLY A 104 -5.30 2.73 -10.45
N TYR A 105 -4.09 2.56 -9.90
CA TYR A 105 -3.93 1.92 -8.58
C TYR A 105 -4.35 2.86 -7.46
N LYS A 106 -4.70 2.30 -6.32
CA LYS A 106 -4.93 3.08 -5.11
C LYS A 106 -3.61 3.37 -4.39
N THR A 107 -3.59 4.47 -3.65
CA THR A 107 -2.43 4.85 -2.83
C THR A 107 -2.07 3.76 -1.83
N GLU A 108 -3.06 3.14 -1.17
CA GLU A 108 -2.83 2.04 -0.23
C GLU A 108 -2.27 0.76 -0.87
N GLU A 109 -2.36 0.60 -2.20
CA GLU A 109 -1.76 -0.54 -2.90
C GLU A 109 -0.28 -0.30 -3.20
N ILE A 110 0.09 0.93 -3.56
CA ILE A 110 1.46 1.28 -3.99
C ILE A 110 2.33 1.77 -2.84
N ALA A 111 1.82 2.68 -2.00
CA ALA A 111 2.61 3.36 -1.00
C ALA A 111 3.28 2.41 0.01
N PRO A 112 2.64 1.33 0.51
CA PRO A 112 3.30 0.38 1.42
C PRO A 112 4.54 -0.32 0.82
N MET A 113 4.63 -0.44 -0.51
CA MET A 113 5.76 -1.09 -1.19
C MET A 113 7.09 -0.37 -0.94
N PHE A 114 7.03 0.93 -0.65
CA PHE A 114 8.17 1.78 -0.35
C PHE A 114 8.67 1.68 1.11
N LYS A 115 8.03 0.88 1.97
CA LYS A 115 8.50 0.68 3.36
C LYS A 115 9.96 0.21 3.39
N GLY A 116 10.74 0.83 4.26
CA GLY A 116 12.17 0.52 4.44
C GLY A 116 13.10 1.08 3.36
N ILE A 117 12.61 1.95 2.47
CA ILE A 117 13.48 2.69 1.54
C ILE A 117 14.44 3.62 2.31
N SER A 118 15.53 4.02 1.65
CA SER A 118 16.49 4.98 2.22
C SER A 118 15.87 6.36 2.47
N HIS A 119 16.46 7.12 3.40
CA HIS A 119 15.90 8.38 3.91
C HIS A 119 16.01 9.57 2.93
N ASN A 120 16.82 9.44 1.87
CA ASN A 120 17.02 10.44 0.83
C ASN A 120 15.87 10.45 -0.20
N VAL A 121 14.64 10.26 0.27
CA VAL A 121 13.42 10.17 -0.54
C VAL A 121 12.41 11.19 -0.03
N ILE A 122 11.81 11.91 -0.96
CA ILE A 122 10.67 12.82 -0.75
C ILE A 122 9.44 12.13 -1.33
N PHE A 123 8.42 11.94 -0.51
CA PHE A 123 7.18 11.27 -0.90
C PHE A 123 6.05 12.25 -1.19
N PRO A 124 5.03 11.84 -1.98
CA PRO A 124 3.78 12.57 -2.02
C PRO A 124 3.09 12.47 -0.65
N SER A 125 2.40 13.53 -0.23
CA SER A 125 1.77 13.58 1.11
C SER A 125 0.78 12.44 1.33
N SER A 126 0.07 12.01 0.29
CA SER A 126 -0.83 10.85 0.32
C SER A 126 -0.14 9.54 0.73
N PHE A 127 1.17 9.38 0.51
CA PHE A 127 1.91 8.16 0.86
C PHE A 127 2.24 8.10 2.35
N ARG A 128 2.24 9.23 3.06
CA ARG A 128 2.67 9.36 4.46
C ARG A 128 2.07 8.32 5.42
N PRO A 129 0.75 8.05 5.40
CA PRO A 129 0.14 7.06 6.29
C PRO A 129 0.72 5.65 6.12
N PHE A 130 1.24 5.35 4.93
CA PHE A 130 1.65 4.01 4.52
C PHE A 130 3.16 3.79 4.60
N VAL A 131 3.97 4.85 4.48
CA VAL A 131 5.45 4.74 4.49
C VAL A 131 6.09 5.06 5.84
N GLU A 132 5.49 5.95 6.62
CA GLU A 132 6.15 6.57 7.78
C GLU A 132 5.87 5.85 9.10
N ARG A 133 4.67 5.29 9.22
CA ARG A 133 4.22 4.68 10.47
C ARG A 133 4.37 3.17 10.40
N ALA A 134 5.09 2.63 11.38
CA ALA A 134 4.92 1.23 11.71
C ALA A 134 3.43 1.02 11.97
N LEU A 135 2.86 -0.05 11.40
CA LEU A 135 1.49 -0.44 11.69
C LEU A 135 1.27 -0.38 13.22
N PRO A 136 0.12 0.09 13.70
CA PRO A 136 -0.12 0.13 15.13
C PRO A 136 -0.07 -1.29 15.71
N LYS A 137 0.04 -1.38 17.03
CA LYS A 137 -0.23 -2.65 17.71
C LYS A 137 -1.71 -2.97 17.51
N LEU A 138 -2.05 -4.22 17.21
CA LEU A 138 -3.43 -4.67 17.29
C LEU A 138 -3.82 -4.82 18.76
N THR A 139 -4.81 -4.03 19.15
CA THR A 139 -5.42 -4.04 20.47
C THR A 139 -6.89 -4.41 20.36
N ARG A 140 -7.48 -4.84 21.47
CA ARG A 140 -8.92 -5.08 21.56
C ARG A 140 -9.72 -3.81 21.21
N HIS A 141 -9.23 -2.65 21.62
CA HIS A 141 -9.84 -1.35 21.30
C HIS A 141 -9.87 -1.13 19.80
N PHE A 142 -8.70 -1.25 19.13
CA PHE A 142 -8.62 -1.10 17.67
C PHE A 142 -9.59 -2.03 16.94
N LEU A 143 -9.60 -3.33 17.27
CA LEU A 143 -10.48 -4.27 16.57
C LEU A 143 -11.95 -3.94 16.79
N ARG A 144 -12.38 -3.64 18.02
CA ARG A 144 -13.80 -3.34 18.29
C ARG A 144 -14.28 -2.04 17.66
N THR A 145 -13.39 -1.05 17.55
CA THR A 145 -13.70 0.24 16.92
C THR A 145 -13.81 0.11 15.40
N VAL A 146 -13.02 -0.76 14.76
CA VAL A 146 -13.03 -0.92 13.28
C VAL A 146 -14.01 -2.00 12.80
N PHE A 147 -14.09 -3.14 13.48
CA PHE A 147 -14.90 -4.28 13.05
C PHE A 147 -16.28 -4.25 13.70
N ASN A 148 -17.10 -3.30 13.26
CA ASN A 148 -18.52 -3.23 13.54
C ASN A 148 -19.27 -2.84 12.26
N ASP A 149 -20.58 -3.07 12.28
CA ASP A 149 -21.46 -2.89 11.12
C ASP A 149 -21.45 -1.44 10.61
N ASP A 150 -21.48 -0.45 11.51
CA ASP A 150 -21.51 0.97 11.15
C ASP A 150 -20.25 1.39 10.37
N VAL A 151 -19.10 0.82 10.71
CA VAL A 151 -17.82 1.12 10.03
C VAL A 151 -17.67 0.31 8.75
N ILE A 152 -17.87 -1.01 8.81
CA ILE A 152 -17.62 -1.91 7.66
C ILE A 152 -18.62 -1.67 6.52
N PHE A 153 -19.88 -1.41 6.84
CA PHE A 153 -20.92 -1.17 5.84
C PHE A 153 -21.13 0.30 5.52
N SER A 154 -20.37 1.21 6.15
CA SER A 154 -20.32 2.59 5.67
C SER A 154 -19.82 2.60 4.22
N THR A 155 -20.42 3.44 3.38
CA THR A 155 -20.10 3.53 1.95
C THR A 155 -18.74 4.19 1.72
N ARG A 156 -17.64 3.54 2.12
CA ARG A 156 -16.24 4.01 2.02
C ARG A 156 -16.09 5.51 2.29
N ASP A 157 -16.80 6.00 3.29
CA ASP A 157 -16.84 7.41 3.62
C ASP A 157 -15.65 7.71 4.55
N ASP A 158 -14.67 8.46 4.03
CA ASP A 158 -13.48 8.85 4.79
C ASP A 158 -13.84 9.64 6.06
N ASP A 159 -15.02 10.28 6.11
CA ASP A 159 -15.50 11.00 7.28
C ASP A 159 -15.78 10.05 8.46
N VAL A 160 -16.27 8.83 8.19
CA VAL A 160 -16.52 7.81 9.22
C VAL A 160 -15.22 7.43 9.92
N ILE A 161 -14.15 7.17 9.16
CA ILE A 161 -12.84 6.80 9.72
C ILE A 161 -12.22 7.96 10.50
N THR A 162 -12.43 9.19 10.03
CA THR A 162 -11.90 10.40 10.67
C THR A 162 -12.52 10.61 12.06
N GLY A 163 -13.80 10.25 12.23
CA GLY A 163 -14.53 10.33 13.50
C GLY A 163 -14.24 9.21 14.51
N LEU A 164 -13.53 8.15 14.12
CA LEU A 164 -13.23 7.03 15.05
C LEU A 164 -12.33 7.48 16.20
N ASP A 165 -12.62 6.97 17.40
CA ASP A 165 -11.79 7.10 18.60
C ASP A 165 -10.54 6.22 18.49
N LEU A 166 -9.65 6.61 17.57
CA LEU A 166 -8.42 5.93 17.21
C LEU A 166 -7.32 6.97 17.04
N SER A 167 -6.08 6.60 17.35
CA SER A 167 -4.94 7.43 16.98
C SER A 167 -4.85 7.58 15.46
N GLU A 168 -4.19 8.63 14.97
CA GLU A 168 -3.99 8.81 13.52
C GLU A 168 -3.26 7.62 12.86
N ASN A 169 -2.43 6.90 13.61
CA ASN A 169 -1.79 5.68 13.12
C ASN A 169 -2.79 4.52 12.96
N GLU A 170 -3.66 4.34 13.94
CA GLU A 170 -4.74 3.36 13.88
C GLU A 170 -5.75 3.68 12.79
N LYS A 171 -6.16 4.94 12.62
CA LYS A 171 -6.99 5.36 11.48
C LYS A 171 -6.33 5.06 10.14
N SER A 172 -5.01 5.25 10.04
CA SER A 172 -4.25 4.89 8.83
C SER A 172 -4.33 3.38 8.55
N ALA A 173 -4.18 2.54 9.58
CA ALA A 173 -4.33 1.09 9.44
C ALA A 173 -5.77 0.66 9.10
N ALA A 174 -6.77 1.33 9.68
CA ALA A 174 -8.18 1.12 9.35
C ALA A 174 -8.47 1.44 7.87
N ARG A 175 -7.96 2.57 7.35
CA ARG A 175 -8.08 2.92 5.92
C ARG A 175 -7.50 1.84 5.01
N ILE A 176 -6.32 1.29 5.35
CA ILE A 176 -5.70 0.21 4.58
C ILE A 176 -6.67 -0.97 4.46
N ILE A 177 -7.13 -1.52 5.59
CA ILE A 177 -7.92 -2.76 5.58
C ILE A 177 -9.34 -2.56 5.02
N LEU A 178 -9.97 -1.40 5.26
CA LEU A 178 -11.31 -1.10 4.75
C LEU A 178 -11.33 -0.85 3.24
N ASN A 179 -10.26 -0.27 2.69
CA ASN A 179 -10.19 0.02 1.26
C ASN A 179 -9.50 -1.07 0.43
N THR A 180 -8.85 -2.04 1.09
CA THR A 180 -8.32 -3.24 0.43
C THR A 180 -9.48 -4.05 -0.12
N GLN A 181 -9.56 -4.12 -1.45
CA GLN A 181 -10.59 -4.88 -2.11
C GLN A 181 -10.24 -6.38 -2.03
N ILE A 182 -11.04 -7.15 -1.31
CA ILE A 182 -10.91 -8.61 -1.16
C ILE A 182 -12.14 -9.35 -1.70
N TYR A 183 -13.34 -8.79 -1.48
CA TYR A 183 -14.63 -9.33 -1.92
C TYR A 183 -15.39 -8.27 -2.74
N PRO A 184 -16.11 -8.65 -3.82
CA PRO A 184 -16.34 -10.02 -4.34
C PRO A 184 -15.13 -10.63 -5.08
N ASN A 185 -14.23 -9.79 -5.59
CA ASN A 185 -12.95 -10.21 -6.13
C ASN A 185 -11.86 -9.29 -5.59
N ASP A 186 -10.66 -9.83 -5.38
CA ASP A 186 -9.53 -9.02 -4.96
C ASP A 186 -9.05 -8.07 -6.07
N SER A 187 -8.09 -7.19 -5.76
CA SER A 187 -7.54 -6.24 -6.75
C SER A 187 -6.86 -6.89 -7.96
N ASN A 188 -6.55 -8.20 -7.90
CA ASN A 188 -6.05 -8.97 -9.04
C ASN A 188 -7.18 -9.72 -9.79
N GLY A 189 -8.45 -9.48 -9.44
CA GLY A 189 -9.61 -10.15 -10.01
C GLY A 189 -9.79 -11.60 -9.54
N ARG A 190 -9.12 -12.02 -8.46
CA ARG A 190 -9.26 -13.39 -7.92
C ARG A 190 -10.46 -13.47 -6.98
N ASP A 191 -11.21 -14.55 -7.08
CA ASP A 191 -12.22 -14.90 -6.09
C ASP A 191 -11.54 -15.41 -4.80
N ARG A 192 -11.90 -14.81 -3.66
CA ARG A 192 -11.39 -15.16 -2.31
C ARG A 192 -12.50 -15.72 -1.41
N SER A 193 -13.66 -16.08 -1.97
CA SER A 193 -14.86 -16.46 -1.21
C SER A 193 -14.66 -17.67 -0.29
N PHE A 194 -13.83 -18.64 -0.68
CA PHE A 194 -13.54 -19.81 0.15
C PHE A 194 -12.78 -19.43 1.44
N GLU A 195 -11.75 -18.60 1.31
CA GLU A 195 -10.93 -18.17 2.45
C GLU A 195 -11.74 -17.31 3.41
N ILE A 196 -12.59 -16.42 2.86
CA ILE A 196 -13.55 -15.64 3.64
C ILE A 196 -14.51 -16.57 4.38
N SER A 197 -15.05 -17.59 3.70
CA SER A 197 -15.99 -18.54 4.30
C SER A 197 -15.35 -19.34 5.43
N ASP A 198 -14.10 -19.74 5.29
CA ASP A 198 -13.35 -20.44 6.33
C ASP A 198 -13.15 -19.55 7.56
N ILE A 199 -12.77 -18.28 7.36
CA ILE A 199 -12.66 -17.30 8.45
C ILE A 199 -14.00 -17.14 9.18
N LEU A 200 -15.08 -16.90 8.44
CA LEU A 200 -16.41 -16.77 9.02
C LEU A 200 -16.81 -18.04 9.78
N HIS A 201 -16.51 -19.22 9.25
CA HIS A 201 -16.79 -20.46 9.96
C HIS A 201 -16.01 -20.58 11.29
N VAL A 202 -14.74 -20.21 11.31
CA VAL A 202 -13.89 -20.30 12.50
C VAL A 202 -14.31 -19.34 13.60
N LEU A 203 -14.79 -18.14 13.23
CA LEU A 203 -15.14 -17.07 14.16
C LEU A 203 -16.61 -17.15 14.66
N ASN A 204 -17.49 -17.82 13.91
CA ASN A 204 -18.91 -17.90 14.22
C ASN A 204 -19.13 -18.66 15.54
N GLY A 205 -19.99 -18.13 16.42
CA GLY A 205 -20.27 -18.71 17.74
C GLY A 205 -19.13 -18.57 18.76
N LYS A 206 -17.99 -17.95 18.39
CA LYS A 206 -16.91 -17.61 19.32
C LYS A 206 -16.89 -16.14 19.67
N ILE A 207 -16.93 -15.30 18.64
CA ILE A 207 -16.81 -13.84 18.80
C ILE A 207 -17.89 -13.06 18.05
N PHE A 208 -18.51 -13.66 17.04
CA PHE A 208 -19.61 -13.10 16.27
C PHE A 208 -20.69 -14.16 16.04
N GLU A 209 -21.90 -13.70 15.73
CA GLU A 209 -23.05 -14.55 15.37
C GLU A 209 -23.55 -14.11 13.98
N TRP A 210 -23.24 -14.89 12.95
CA TRP A 210 -23.64 -14.59 11.58
C TRP A 210 -24.71 -15.53 11.08
N GLN A 211 -25.60 -15.01 10.24
CA GLN A 211 -26.49 -15.84 9.44
C GLN A 211 -25.74 -16.35 8.19
N SER A 212 -25.80 -17.66 7.95
CA SER A 212 -25.12 -18.31 6.82
C SER A 212 -25.61 -17.76 5.47
N ASN A 213 -24.68 -17.55 4.54
CA ASN A 213 -24.91 -17.18 3.12
C ASN A 213 -25.55 -15.80 2.86
N SER A 214 -25.16 -14.76 3.60
CA SER A 214 -25.52 -13.38 3.27
C SER A 214 -24.31 -12.56 2.81
N GLU A 215 -24.57 -11.52 2.01
CA GLU A 215 -23.53 -10.65 1.43
C GLU A 215 -22.76 -9.86 2.50
N GLY A 216 -23.43 -9.46 3.59
CA GLY A 216 -22.84 -8.70 4.69
C GLY A 216 -21.67 -9.42 5.37
N PRO A 217 -21.84 -10.66 5.89
CA PRO A 217 -20.76 -11.46 6.44
C PRO A 217 -19.60 -11.65 5.46
N MET A 218 -19.84 -11.81 4.16
CA MET A 218 -18.77 -11.94 3.16
C MET A 218 -17.94 -10.65 3.06
N MET A 219 -18.57 -9.48 3.03
CA MET A 219 -17.85 -8.19 3.10
C MET A 219 -17.06 -8.07 4.40
N PHE A 220 -17.68 -8.38 5.54
CA PHE A 220 -17.05 -8.31 6.85
C PHE A 220 -15.82 -9.23 6.93
N GLY A 221 -15.96 -10.47 6.49
CA GLY A 221 -14.87 -11.44 6.43
C GLY A 221 -13.77 -11.05 5.44
N GLY A 222 -14.11 -10.33 4.36
CA GLY A 222 -13.13 -9.71 3.46
C GLY A 222 -12.23 -8.69 4.16
N VAL A 223 -12.79 -7.83 5.02
CA VAL A 223 -12.01 -6.87 5.83
C VAL A 223 -11.16 -7.61 6.87
N ILE A 224 -11.68 -8.69 7.46
CA ILE A 224 -10.88 -9.53 8.39
C ILE A 224 -9.70 -10.13 7.63
N LEU A 225 -9.91 -10.73 6.46
CA LEU A 225 -8.85 -11.31 5.64
C LEU A 225 -7.78 -10.26 5.28
N ALA A 226 -8.19 -9.04 4.91
CA ALA A 226 -7.26 -7.93 4.67
C ALA A 226 -6.37 -7.63 5.89
N LEU A 227 -6.93 -7.65 7.11
CA LEU A 227 -6.14 -7.48 8.34
C LEU A 227 -5.20 -8.66 8.60
N LEU A 228 -5.67 -9.89 8.43
CA LEU A 228 -4.87 -11.10 8.64
C LEU A 228 -3.64 -11.11 7.72
N GLU A 229 -3.82 -10.78 6.44
CA GLU A 229 -2.73 -10.65 5.47
C GLU A 229 -1.80 -9.48 5.81
N LEU A 230 -2.35 -8.31 6.15
CA LEU A 230 -1.57 -7.11 6.48
C LEU A 230 -0.66 -7.32 7.69
N TYR A 231 -1.13 -8.06 8.69
CA TYR A 231 -0.36 -8.35 9.91
C TYR A 231 0.39 -9.68 9.89
N ASN A 232 0.17 -10.51 8.86
CA ASN A 232 0.68 -11.88 8.76
C ASN A 232 0.33 -12.72 10.01
N ILE A 233 -0.97 -12.75 10.34
CA ILE A 233 -1.56 -13.46 11.49
C ILE A 233 -2.71 -14.37 11.03
N ASN A 234 -3.20 -15.24 11.91
CA ASN A 234 -4.33 -16.14 11.62
C ASN A 234 -5.60 -15.79 12.43
N GLU A 235 -6.66 -16.56 12.23
CA GLU A 235 -7.97 -16.41 12.87
C GLU A 235 -7.89 -16.53 14.39
N LYS A 236 -7.03 -17.42 14.91
CA LYS A 236 -6.82 -17.56 16.36
C LYS A 236 -6.19 -16.30 16.93
N ASP A 237 -5.17 -15.75 16.28
CA ASP A 237 -4.55 -14.49 16.68
C ASP A 237 -5.59 -13.35 16.73
N PHE A 238 -6.48 -13.28 15.73
CA PHE A 238 -7.59 -12.31 15.72
C PHE A 238 -8.54 -12.50 16.92
N ILE A 239 -8.98 -13.74 17.17
CA ILE A 239 -9.87 -14.07 18.30
C ILE A 239 -9.22 -13.69 19.64
N ASP A 240 -7.96 -14.06 19.85
CA ASP A 240 -7.23 -13.78 21.09
C ASP A 240 -7.13 -12.25 21.32
N VAL A 241 -6.92 -11.43 20.27
CA VAL A 241 -6.93 -9.95 20.39
C VAL A 241 -8.34 -9.40 20.63
N TRP A 242 -9.35 -9.95 19.95
CA TRP A 242 -10.75 -9.54 20.10
C TRP A 242 -11.28 -9.74 21.53
N LEU A 243 -10.90 -10.85 22.15
CA LEU A 243 -11.21 -11.20 23.54
C LEU A 243 -10.34 -10.44 24.55
N GLY A 244 -9.25 -9.81 24.10
CA GLY A 244 -8.30 -9.09 24.94
C GLY A 244 -7.30 -9.98 25.66
N GLU A 245 -7.12 -11.22 25.20
CA GLU A 245 -6.16 -12.18 25.75
C GLU A 245 -4.71 -11.83 25.37
N ARG A 246 -4.53 -11.11 24.26
CA ARG A 246 -3.22 -10.59 23.84
C ARG A 246 -3.36 -9.33 22.99
N GLU A 247 -2.22 -8.70 22.76
CA GLU A 247 -2.07 -7.64 21.78
C GLU A 247 -0.92 -8.00 20.84
N ILE A 248 -1.04 -7.66 19.55
CA ILE A 248 -0.07 -8.07 18.52
C ILE A 248 0.72 -6.85 18.04
N PRO A 249 2.06 -6.84 18.17
CA PRO A 249 2.87 -5.73 17.69
C PRO A 249 2.81 -5.61 16.16
N ALA A 250 3.22 -4.46 15.65
CA ALA A 250 3.45 -4.26 14.22
C ALA A 250 4.27 -5.42 13.61
N PRO A 251 3.96 -5.88 12.39
CA PRO A 251 4.78 -6.86 11.69
C PRO A 251 6.21 -6.34 11.57
N LYS A 252 7.18 -7.18 11.89
CA LYS A 252 8.58 -6.84 11.64
C LYS A 252 8.80 -6.85 10.12
N PRO A 253 9.59 -5.90 9.57
CA PRO A 253 10.04 -6.02 8.18
C PRO A 253 10.70 -7.39 8.00
N GLU A 254 10.23 -8.20 7.04
CA GLU A 254 10.90 -9.45 6.69
C GLU A 254 12.28 -9.10 6.12
N ASN A 255 13.30 -9.02 6.97
CA ASN A 255 14.69 -9.05 6.55
C ASN A 255 15.02 -10.48 6.11
N LYS A 256 14.51 -10.93 4.96
CA LYS A 256 15.01 -12.13 4.28
C LYS A 256 16.29 -11.82 3.48
N ALA A 257 17.24 -11.12 4.11
CA ALA A 257 18.63 -11.26 3.72
C ALA A 257 19.12 -12.56 4.34
N ARG A 258 19.02 -13.67 3.59
CA ARG A 258 19.85 -14.85 3.85
C ARG A 258 21.30 -14.34 3.88
N ARG A 259 21.89 -14.22 5.07
CA ARG A 259 23.35 -14.19 5.21
C ARG A 259 23.83 -15.49 4.58
N LYS A 260 24.36 -15.42 3.35
CA LYS A 260 25.21 -16.47 2.82
C LYS A 260 26.43 -16.50 3.73
N ASN A 261 26.42 -17.41 4.70
CA ASN A 261 27.67 -17.85 5.32
C ASN A 261 28.38 -18.70 4.27
N ARG A 262 29.31 -18.09 3.54
CA ARG A 262 30.56 -18.72 3.05
C ARG A 262 31.60 -17.63 2.88
#